data_AF-A0A9D5NLV7-F1
#
_entry.id   AF-A0A9D5NLV7-F1
#
_cell.length_a   1.000
_cell.length_b   1.000
_cell.length_c   1.000
_cell.angle_alpha   90.00
_cell.angle_beta   90.00
_cell.angle_gamma   90.00
#
_symmetry.space_group_name_H-M   'P 1'
#
loop_
_entity.id
_entity.type
_entity.pdbx_description
1 polymer ?
#
loop_
_entity_poly.entity_id
_entity_poly.type
_entity_poly.pdbx_seq_one_letter_code
_entity_poly.pdbx_strand_id
1 'polypeptide(L)'
;MIGLIIGGVIVLILVIMYFAYNNKEVALRKEAEAQKGKIESVFDTMWKTIKQEAGVTEEYRKTFEKIYPELIAGRYAGDNQSLIKMINESNPAFDTSLYQKLMQTIEVQRTVFSTAQQRMLDIIRERETLLESMPSKWFITNKEEIEYVVISSDATADIIQTRRENDVEIFS
;
A
#
# COMPACT_ATOMS: atom_id res chain seq x y z
N MET A 1 -10.73 55.96 -4.95
CA MET A 1 -9.45 55.25 -5.20
C MET A 1 -9.16 54.15 -4.19
N ILE A 2 -9.27 54.38 -2.87
CA ILE A 2 -8.94 53.36 -1.84
C ILE A 2 -9.74 52.06 -2.01
N GLY A 3 -11.04 52.12 -2.31
CA GLY A 3 -11.87 50.92 -2.54
C GLY A 3 -11.47 50.09 -3.76
N LEU A 4 -10.95 50.72 -4.82
CA LEU A 4 -10.45 50.01 -6.01
C LEU A 4 -9.12 49.29 -5.71
N ILE A 5 -8.26 49.90 -4.89
CA ILE A 5 -7.00 49.30 -4.45
C ILE A 5 -7.28 48.09 -3.56
N ILE A 6 -8.18 48.22 -2.58
CA ILE A 6 -8.58 47.12 -1.69
C ILE A 6 -9.22 45.98 -2.49
N GLY A 7 -10.12 46.29 -3.42
CA GLY A 7 -10.71 45.28 -4.30
C GLY A 7 -9.67 44.56 -5.16
N GLY A 8 -8.70 45.28 -5.72
CA GLY A 8 -7.60 44.70 -6.48
C GLY A 8 -6.72 43.75 -5.66
N VAL A 9 -6.41 44.10 -4.41
CA VAL A 9 -5.63 43.25 -3.50
C VAL A 9 -6.39 41.97 -3.15
N ILE A 10 -7.70 42.05 -2.90
CA ILE A 10 -8.52 40.87 -2.60
C ILE A 10 -8.54 39.91 -3.79
N VAL A 11 -8.74 40.42 -5.01
CA VAL A 11 -8.71 39.58 -6.23
C VAL A 11 -7.35 38.91 -6.40
N LEU A 12 -6.25 39.64 -6.16
CA LEU A 12 -4.91 39.07 -6.23
C LEU A 12 -4.73 37.90 -5.24
N ILE A 13 -5.20 38.06 -4.00
CA ILE A 13 -5.14 37.02 -2.96
C ILE A 13 -5.92 35.78 -3.41
N LEU A 14 -7.12 35.94 -3.95
CA LEU A 14 -7.94 34.83 -4.43
C LEU A 14 -7.26 34.07 -5.58
N VAL A 15 -6.61 34.78 -6.50
CA VAL A 15 -5.86 34.17 -7.61
C VAL A 15 -4.65 33.39 -7.08
N ILE A 16 -3.89 33.95 -6.13
CA ILE A 16 -2.76 33.25 -5.50
C ILE A 16 -3.24 31.98 -4.78
N MET A 17 -4.34 32.06 -4.03
CA MET A 17 -4.95 30.91 -3.35
C MET A 17 -5.41 29.84 -4.35
N TYR A 18 -6.00 30.25 -5.47
CA TYR A 18 -6.40 29.33 -6.54
C TYR A 18 -5.22 28.49 -7.05
N PHE A 19 -4.10 29.13 -7.41
CA PHE A 19 -2.92 28.40 -7.88
C PHE A 19 -2.29 27.55 -6.77
N ALA A 20 -2.23 28.07 -5.53
CA ALA A 20 -1.63 27.34 -4.41
C ALA A 20 -2.36 26.02 -4.11
N TYR A 21 -3.70 26.05 -4.03
CA TYR A 21 -4.47 24.84 -3.72
C TYR A 21 -4.50 23.82 -4.86
N ASN A 22 -4.60 24.27 -6.11
CA ASN A 22 -4.53 23.36 -7.26
C ASN A 22 -3.14 22.73 -7.39
N ASN A 23 -2.06 23.48 -7.15
CA ASN A 23 -0.70 22.91 -7.13
C ASN A 23 -0.54 21.87 -6.03
N LYS A 24 -1.15 22.08 -4.85
CA LYS A 24 -1.13 21.10 -3.75
C LYS A 24 -1.90 19.83 -4.11
N GLU A 25 -3.05 19.93 -4.77
CA GLU A 25 -3.79 18.75 -5.27
C GLU A 25 -2.96 17.94 -6.26
N VAL A 26 -2.34 18.61 -7.25
CA VAL A 26 -1.46 17.97 -8.24
C VAL A 26 -0.26 17.29 -7.56
N ALA A 27 0.32 17.92 -6.54
CA ALA A 27 1.42 17.34 -5.78
C ALA A 27 1.01 16.04 -5.08
N LEU A 28 -0.13 16.04 -4.38
CA LEU A 28 -0.67 14.85 -3.71
C LEU A 28 -1.00 13.73 -4.71
N ARG A 29 -1.51 14.06 -5.90
CA ARG A 29 -1.78 13.08 -6.95
C ARG A 29 -0.50 12.45 -7.49
N LYS A 30 0.54 13.25 -7.75
CA LYS A 30 1.86 12.74 -8.15
C LYS A 30 2.49 11.90 -7.05
N GLU A 31 2.30 12.28 -5.79
CA GLU A 31 2.77 11.51 -4.64
C GLU A 31 2.06 10.15 -4.55
N ALA A 32 0.74 10.13 -4.73
CA ALA A 32 -0.02 8.88 -4.79
C ALA A 32 0.46 7.98 -5.93
N GLU A 33 0.65 8.51 -7.13
CA GLU A 33 1.17 7.74 -8.27
C GLU A 33 2.56 7.16 -7.99
N ALA A 34 3.47 7.97 -7.44
CA ALA A 34 4.79 7.50 -7.02
C ALA A 34 4.69 6.43 -5.92
N GLN A 35 3.73 6.57 -5.02
CA GLN A 35 3.50 5.60 -3.95
C GLN A 35 2.95 4.27 -4.48
N LYS A 36 2.16 4.25 -5.57
CA LYS A 36 1.75 3.02 -6.26
C LYS A 36 2.98 2.26 -6.76
N GLY A 37 3.87 2.94 -7.47
CA GLY A 37 5.14 2.36 -7.93
C GLY A 37 6.03 1.88 -6.77
N LYS A 38 6.00 2.54 -5.61
CA LYS A 38 6.72 2.08 -4.43
C LYS A 38 6.15 0.77 -3.87
N ILE A 39 4.83 0.63 -3.82
CA ILE A 39 4.16 -0.60 -3.37
C ILE A 39 4.52 -1.76 -4.31
N GLU A 40 4.48 -1.54 -5.63
CA GLU A 40 4.91 -2.51 -6.64
C GLU A 40 6.40 -2.88 -6.49
N SER A 41 7.26 -1.91 -6.22
CA SER A 41 8.68 -2.15 -5.98
C SER A 41 8.92 -3.02 -4.74
N VAL A 42 8.13 -2.85 -3.68
CA VAL A 42 8.25 -3.69 -2.46
C VAL A 42 7.78 -5.11 -2.74
N PHE A 43 6.68 -5.27 -3.49
CA PHE A 43 6.20 -6.58 -3.95
C PHE A 43 7.27 -7.32 -4.77
N ASP A 44 7.85 -6.63 -5.76
CA ASP A 44 8.90 -7.18 -6.60
C ASP A 44 10.18 -7.52 -5.82
N THR A 45 10.55 -6.67 -4.86
CA THR A 45 11.68 -6.94 -3.95
C THR A 45 11.46 -8.23 -3.18
N MET A 46 10.24 -8.47 -2.68
CA MET A 46 9.92 -9.69 -1.95
C MET A 46 10.05 -10.94 -2.80
N TRP A 47 9.51 -10.92 -4.01
CA TRP A 47 9.70 -12.02 -4.96
C TRP A 47 11.17 -12.29 -5.26
N LYS A 48 11.95 -11.24 -5.55
CA LYS A 48 13.37 -11.38 -5.90
C LYS A 48 14.16 -11.98 -4.75
N THR A 49 13.85 -11.61 -3.50
CA THR A 49 14.45 -12.22 -2.33
C THR A 49 14.10 -13.70 -2.21
N ILE A 50 12.83 -14.08 -2.34
CA ILE A 50 12.42 -15.49 -2.33
C ILE A 50 13.13 -16.26 -3.44
N LYS A 51 13.16 -15.72 -4.66
CA LYS A 51 13.85 -16.30 -5.80
C LYS A 51 15.34 -16.56 -5.52
N GLN A 52 16.03 -15.56 -4.94
CA GLN A 52 17.47 -15.62 -4.68
C GLN A 52 17.83 -16.50 -3.48
N GLU A 53 17.10 -16.39 -2.37
CA GLU A 53 17.39 -17.12 -1.14
C GLU A 53 16.89 -18.56 -1.18
N ALA A 54 15.71 -18.81 -1.78
CA ALA A 54 15.13 -20.15 -1.88
C ALA A 54 15.50 -20.90 -3.16
N GLY A 55 16.14 -20.24 -4.13
CA GLY A 55 16.49 -20.84 -5.41
C GLY A 55 15.27 -21.19 -6.27
N VAL A 56 14.17 -20.46 -6.08
CA VAL A 56 12.91 -20.68 -6.81
C VAL A 56 13.05 -20.19 -8.27
N THR A 57 12.42 -20.89 -9.21
CA THR A 57 12.47 -20.48 -10.63
C THR A 57 11.44 -19.39 -10.95
N GLU A 58 11.63 -18.67 -12.07
CA GLU A 58 10.70 -17.61 -12.48
C GLU A 58 9.28 -18.12 -12.75
N GLU A 59 9.13 -19.41 -13.08
CA GLU A 59 7.85 -20.04 -13.38
C GLU A 59 6.87 -20.00 -12.20
N TYR A 60 7.39 -19.94 -10.97
CA TYR A 60 6.60 -19.86 -9.76
C TYR A 60 6.13 -18.44 -9.41
N ARG A 61 6.45 -17.42 -10.21
CA ARG A 61 6.02 -16.03 -9.98
C ARG A 61 4.50 -15.90 -9.86
N LYS A 62 3.76 -16.61 -10.72
CA LYS A 62 2.29 -16.63 -10.68
C LYS A 62 1.73 -17.31 -9.44
N THR A 63 2.43 -18.33 -8.93
CA THR A 63 2.06 -18.98 -7.68
C THR A 63 2.30 -18.04 -6.51
N PHE A 64 3.44 -17.34 -6.50
CA PHE A 64 3.75 -16.30 -5.53
C PHE A 64 2.70 -15.19 -5.50
N GLU A 65 2.29 -14.66 -6.66
CA GLU A 65 1.25 -13.62 -6.77
C GLU A 65 -0.08 -14.04 -6.13
N LYS A 66 -0.43 -15.33 -6.20
CA LYS A 66 -1.66 -15.87 -5.59
C LYS A 66 -1.57 -15.99 -4.07
N ILE A 67 -0.42 -16.43 -3.56
CA ILE A 67 -0.22 -16.64 -2.12
C ILE A 67 0.17 -15.34 -1.40
N TYR A 68 0.61 -14.32 -2.13
CA TYR A 68 1.09 -13.07 -1.55
C TYR A 68 0.13 -12.41 -0.56
N PRO A 69 -1.19 -12.30 -0.83
CA PRO A 69 -2.15 -11.76 0.13
C PRO A 69 -2.17 -12.52 1.46
N GLU A 70 -2.01 -13.85 1.43
CA GLU A 70 -1.88 -14.69 2.64
C GLU A 70 -0.58 -14.35 3.37
N LEU A 71 0.53 -14.26 2.64
CA LEU A 71 1.84 -13.95 3.21
C LEU A 71 1.85 -12.62 3.94
N ILE A 72 1.25 -11.57 3.38
CA ILE A 72 1.22 -10.25 4.03
C ILE A 72 0.26 -10.20 5.22
N ALA A 73 -0.84 -10.94 5.20
CA ALA A 73 -1.80 -10.98 6.30
C ALA A 73 -1.26 -11.76 7.50
N GLY A 74 -0.49 -12.82 7.21
CA GLY A 74 0.20 -13.73 8.11
C GLY A 74 -0.25 -13.68 9.56
N ARG A 75 -1.28 -14.46 9.84
CA ARG A 75 -1.69 -14.81 11.18
C ARG A 75 -1.21 -16.23 11.47
N TYR A 76 -0.38 -16.33 12.50
CA TYR A 76 0.18 -17.55 13.09
C TYR A 76 1.37 -18.22 12.39
N ALA A 77 2.24 -18.79 13.23
CA ALA A 77 3.25 -19.76 12.87
C ALA A 77 2.54 -21.03 12.35
N GLY A 78 2.24 -21.04 11.06
CA GLY A 78 1.45 -22.07 10.38
C GLY A 78 0.98 -21.63 8.99
N ASP A 79 0.75 -20.33 8.80
CA ASP A 79 0.17 -19.74 7.58
C ASP A 79 1.15 -19.64 6.40
N ASN A 80 2.46 -19.79 6.66
CA ASN A 80 3.47 -19.80 5.60
C ASN A 80 3.53 -21.15 4.87
N GLN A 81 2.57 -22.05 5.11
CA GLN A 81 2.50 -23.35 4.45
C GLN A 81 2.42 -23.20 2.93
N SER A 82 1.71 -22.18 2.42
CA SER A 82 1.61 -21.93 0.98
C SER A 82 2.96 -21.55 0.37
N LEU A 83 3.76 -20.73 1.06
CA LEU A 83 5.12 -20.40 0.67
C LEU A 83 6.07 -21.60 0.79
N ILE A 84 6.05 -22.32 1.91
CA ILE A 84 6.88 -23.51 2.13
C ILE A 84 6.59 -24.57 1.07
N LYS A 85 5.30 -24.79 0.75
CA LYS A 85 4.87 -25.70 -0.31
C LYS A 85 5.39 -25.24 -1.67
N MET A 86 5.24 -23.96 -2.02
CA MET A 86 5.77 -23.40 -3.27
C MET A 86 7.29 -23.59 -3.37
N ILE A 87 8.04 -23.35 -2.28
CA ILE A 87 9.49 -23.52 -2.25
C ILE A 87 9.87 -24.99 -2.41
N ASN A 88 9.23 -25.90 -1.67
CA ASN A 88 9.51 -27.34 -1.78
C ASN A 88 9.16 -27.89 -3.17
N GLU A 89 8.07 -27.41 -3.79
CA GLU A 89 7.69 -27.78 -5.16
C GLU A 89 8.72 -27.27 -6.18
N SER A 90 9.21 -26.04 -6.02
CA SER A 90 10.21 -25.46 -6.90
C SER A 90 11.63 -25.99 -6.67
N ASN A 91 11.99 -26.27 -5.42
CA ASN A 91 13.31 -26.67 -4.99
C ASN A 91 13.21 -27.69 -3.83
N PRO A 92 13.04 -28.98 -4.14
CA PRO A 92 12.94 -30.04 -3.13
C PRO A 92 14.21 -30.21 -2.28
N ALA A 93 15.35 -29.68 -2.74
CA ALA A 93 16.63 -29.75 -2.04
C ALA A 93 16.88 -28.54 -1.12
N PHE A 94 15.89 -27.64 -0.96
CA PHE A 94 16.03 -26.47 -0.11
C PHE A 94 16.25 -26.89 1.35
N ASP A 95 17.31 -26.36 1.96
CA ASP A 95 17.67 -26.70 3.33
C ASP A 95 16.66 -26.13 4.32
N THR A 96 16.06 -27.02 5.11
CA THR A 96 15.10 -26.64 6.14
C THR A 96 15.64 -25.64 7.17
N SER A 97 16.96 -25.62 7.39
CA SER A 97 17.62 -24.67 8.28
C SER A 97 17.58 -23.22 7.76
N LEU A 98 17.46 -23.04 6.43
CA LEU A 98 17.40 -21.73 5.78
C LEU A 98 15.99 -21.14 5.76
N TYR A 99 14.94 -21.93 6.04
CA TYR A 99 13.57 -21.42 6.13
C TYR A 99 13.44 -20.31 7.16
N GLN A 100 14.03 -20.47 8.34
CA GLN A 100 13.91 -19.48 9.40
C GLN A 100 14.50 -18.13 8.99
N LYS A 101 15.63 -18.14 8.27
CA LYS A 101 16.25 -16.94 7.73
C LYS A 101 15.38 -16.28 6.66
N LEU A 102 14.89 -17.06 5.70
CA LEU A 102 14.00 -16.55 4.65
C LEU A 102 12.72 -15.95 5.25
N MET A 103 12.14 -16.63 6.24
CA MET A 103 10.94 -16.15 6.92
C MET A 103 11.17 -14.82 7.63
N GLN A 104 12.29 -14.66 8.32
CA GLN A 104 12.67 -13.39 8.93
C GLN A 104 12.80 -12.28 7.88
N THR A 105 13.40 -12.55 6.72
CA THR A 105 13.50 -11.57 5.62
C THR A 105 12.12 -11.18 5.09
N ILE A 106 11.22 -12.14 4.94
CA ILE A 106 9.84 -11.91 4.49
C ILE A 106 9.06 -11.08 5.51
N GLU A 107 9.19 -11.34 6.81
CA GLU A 107 8.56 -10.54 7.87
C GLU A 107 8.96 -9.07 7.82
N VAL A 108 10.25 -8.79 7.57
CA VAL A 108 10.74 -7.42 7.35
C VAL A 108 10.06 -6.80 6.13
N GLN A 109 10.02 -7.51 5.01
CA GLN A 109 9.41 -7.00 3.78
C GLN A 109 7.90 -6.81 3.89
N ARG A 110 7.19 -7.64 4.66
CA ARG A 110 5.77 -7.43 5.01
C ARG A 110 5.58 -6.14 5.77
N THR A 111 6.45 -5.85 6.74
CA THR A 111 6.40 -4.59 7.50
C THR A 111 6.61 -3.39 6.59
N VAL A 112 7.58 -3.46 5.67
CA VAL A 112 7.81 -2.42 4.66
C VAL A 112 6.60 -2.25 3.75
N PHE A 113 5.98 -3.35 3.32
CA PHE A 113 4.78 -3.33 2.49
C PHE A 113 3.60 -2.68 3.21
N SER A 114 3.32 -3.09 4.46
CA SER A 114 2.30 -2.48 5.30
C SER A 114 2.52 -0.98 5.46
N THR A 115 3.77 -0.56 5.68
CA THR A 115 4.12 0.85 5.80
C THR A 115 3.90 1.61 4.49
N ALA A 116 4.20 0.99 3.35
CA ALA A 116 3.94 1.58 2.04
C ALA A 116 2.43 1.73 1.76
N GLN A 117 1.61 0.74 2.12
CA GLN A 117 0.16 0.84 2.01
C GLN A 117 -0.42 1.91 2.95
N GLN A 118 0.07 2.00 4.19
CA GLN A 118 -0.34 3.05 5.14
C GLN A 118 -0.03 4.45 4.61
N ARG A 119 1.16 4.66 4.03
CA ARG A 119 1.50 5.96 3.43
C ARG A 119 0.57 6.32 2.27
N MET A 120 0.13 5.34 1.47
CA MET A 120 -0.87 5.58 0.43
C MET A 120 -2.19 6.08 1.02
N LEU A 121 -2.68 5.41 2.07
CA LEU A 121 -3.90 5.81 2.76
C LEU A 121 -3.76 7.21 3.38
N ASP A 122 -2.60 7.55 3.93
CA ASP A 122 -2.33 8.89 4.43
C ASP A 122 -2.42 9.94 3.32
N ILE A 123 -1.84 9.68 2.14
CA ILE A 123 -1.91 10.60 0.99
C ILE A 123 -3.36 10.78 0.52
N ILE A 124 -4.14 9.70 0.45
CA ILE A 124 -5.56 9.75 0.10
C ILE A 124 -6.33 10.59 1.12
N ARG A 125 -6.14 10.34 2.42
CA ARG A 125 -6.75 11.12 3.50
C ARG A 125 -6.35 12.60 3.44
N GLU A 126 -5.07 12.89 3.21
CA GLU A 126 -4.57 14.27 3.09
C GLU A 126 -5.25 15.00 1.92
N ARG A 127 -5.47 14.30 0.81
CA ARG A 127 -6.16 14.81 -0.37
C ARG A 127 -7.67 15.01 -0.11
N GLU A 128 -8.35 14.05 0.49
CA GLU A 128 -9.77 14.19 0.87
C GLU A 128 -9.96 15.37 1.81
N THR A 129 -9.10 15.49 2.83
CA THR A 129 -9.10 16.64 3.75
C THR A 129 -8.92 17.95 2.98
N LEU A 130 -8.03 18.00 1.99
CA LEU A 130 -7.82 19.18 1.15
C LEU A 130 -9.07 19.53 0.32
N LEU A 131 -9.79 18.53 -0.20
CA LEU A 131 -11.02 18.70 -0.99
C LEU A 131 -12.22 19.14 -0.13
N GLU A 132 -12.26 18.75 1.14
CA GLU A 132 -13.37 19.05 2.04
C GLU A 132 -13.18 20.33 2.86
N SER A 133 -11.93 20.67 3.21
CA SER A 133 -11.63 21.83 4.04
C SER A 133 -11.86 23.16 3.33
N MET A 134 -12.33 24.15 4.07
CA MET A 134 -12.40 25.53 3.60
C MET A 134 -11.11 26.26 3.99
N PRO A 135 -10.55 27.13 3.14
CA PRO A 135 -11.12 27.63 1.89
C PRO A 135 -10.71 26.81 0.64
N SER A 136 -9.87 25.77 0.77
CA SER A 136 -9.33 24.99 -0.36
C SER A 136 -10.40 24.35 -1.24
N LYS A 137 -11.50 23.85 -0.65
CA LYS A 137 -12.67 23.29 -1.34
C LYS A 137 -13.23 24.20 -2.44
N TRP A 138 -13.14 25.52 -2.28
CA TRP A 138 -13.67 26.50 -3.23
C TRP A 138 -12.76 26.72 -4.44
N PHE A 139 -11.49 26.37 -4.31
CA PHE A 139 -10.48 26.67 -5.33
C PHE A 139 -10.06 25.46 -6.14
N ILE A 140 -10.25 24.24 -5.63
CA ILE A 140 -9.79 23.02 -6.30
C ILE A 140 -10.74 22.63 -7.42
N THR A 141 -10.19 22.51 -8.63
CA THR A 141 -10.93 22.20 -9.85
C THR A 141 -11.04 20.69 -10.08
N ASN A 142 -9.97 19.92 -9.83
CA ASN A 142 -9.98 18.47 -10.00
C ASN A 142 -10.45 17.77 -8.72
N LYS A 143 -11.58 17.06 -8.82
CA LYS A 143 -12.18 16.27 -7.73
C LYS A 143 -12.23 14.77 -8.01
N GLU A 144 -11.57 14.30 -9.07
CA GLU A 144 -11.56 12.89 -9.44
C GLU A 144 -10.93 12.05 -8.34
N GLU A 145 -11.54 10.93 -7.98
CA GLU A 145 -11.05 10.05 -6.92
C GLU A 145 -9.71 9.40 -7.29
N ILE A 146 -8.88 9.11 -6.29
CA ILE A 146 -7.70 8.26 -6.48
C ILE A 146 -8.14 6.86 -6.09
N GLU A 147 -8.44 6.02 -7.09
CA GLU A 147 -8.77 4.62 -6.84
C GLU A 147 -7.54 3.88 -6.31
N TYR A 148 -7.67 3.35 -5.10
CA TYR A 148 -6.69 2.50 -4.44
C TYR A 148 -7.41 1.47 -3.57
N VAL A 149 -7.24 0.20 -3.91
CA VAL A 149 -7.71 -0.93 -3.11
C VAL A 149 -6.52 -1.46 -2.33
N VAL A 150 -6.64 -1.48 -1.01
CA VAL A 150 -5.63 -2.07 -0.11
C VAL A 150 -5.53 -3.56 -0.41
N ILE A 151 -4.31 -4.06 -0.55
CA ILE A 151 -4.06 -5.49 -0.73
C ILE A 151 -4.12 -6.13 0.65
N SER A 152 -5.12 -7.00 0.85
CA SER A 152 -5.36 -7.77 2.07
C SER A 152 -5.71 -9.22 1.73
N SER A 153 -5.60 -10.14 2.70
CA SER A 153 -6.08 -11.51 2.52
C SER A 153 -7.61 -11.60 2.52
N ASP A 154 -8.12 -12.67 1.90
CA ASP A 154 -9.54 -13.02 1.91
C ASP A 154 -10.06 -13.20 3.35
N ALA A 155 -9.28 -13.84 4.23
CA ALA A 155 -9.62 -13.96 5.65
C ALA A 155 -9.83 -12.60 6.34
N THR A 156 -9.01 -11.59 6.00
CA THR A 156 -9.18 -10.23 6.53
C THR A 156 -10.45 -9.59 5.96
N ALA A 157 -10.73 -9.78 4.67
CA ALA A 157 -11.95 -9.30 4.05
C ALA A 157 -13.21 -9.91 4.69
N ASP A 158 -13.18 -11.21 4.95
CA ASP A 158 -14.26 -11.94 5.62
C ASP A 158 -14.45 -11.47 7.06
N ILE A 159 -13.39 -11.22 7.81
CA ILE A 159 -13.48 -10.65 9.18
C ILE A 159 -14.07 -9.23 9.14
N ILE A 160 -13.67 -8.40 8.18
CA ILE A 160 -14.25 -7.05 8.01
C ILE A 160 -15.74 -7.14 7.68
N GLN A 161 -16.13 -8.08 6.82
CA GLN A 161 -17.52 -8.27 6.42
C GLN A 161 -18.37 -8.83 7.57
N THR A 162 -17.89 -9.88 8.24
CA THR A 162 -18.60 -10.57 9.32
C THR A 162 -18.51 -9.86 10.66
N ARG A 163 -17.55 -8.92 10.81
CA ARG A 163 -17.18 -8.23 12.05
C ARG A 163 -16.83 -9.19 13.20
N ARG A 164 -16.46 -10.42 12.89
CA ARG A 164 -16.16 -11.49 13.84
C ARG A 164 -14.87 -12.18 13.45
N GLU A 165 -14.02 -12.43 14.43
CA GLU A 165 -12.81 -13.23 14.28
C GLU A 165 -13.00 -14.48 15.13
N ASN A 166 -13.36 -15.59 14.47
CA ASN A 166 -13.68 -16.84 15.17
C ASN A 166 -12.54 -17.86 15.12
N ASP A 167 -11.53 -17.68 14.25
CA ASP A 167 -10.38 -18.59 14.08
C ASP A 167 -9.14 -18.09 14.82
N VAL A 168 -9.22 -18.05 16.14
CA VAL A 168 -8.07 -17.77 17.02
C VAL A 168 -7.60 -19.08 17.65
N GLU A 169 -7.26 -20.07 16.83
CA GLU A 169 -6.58 -21.28 17.33
C GLU A 169 -5.07 -21.03 17.34
N ILE A 170 -4.53 -20.79 18.54
CA ILE A 170 -3.12 -20.38 18.72
C ILE A 170 -2.19 -21.60 18.84
N PHE A 171 -2.69 -22.79 19.15
CA PHE A 171 -1.89 -24.02 19.23
C PHE A 171 -2.80 -25.25 19.04
N SER A 172 -2.47 -26.12 18.09
CA SER A 172 -2.93 -27.52 18.03
C SER A 172 -1.74 -28.46 18.01
#